data_AF-A0A0D0AZW2-F1
#
_entry.id   AF-A0A0D0AZW2-F1
#
_cell.length_a   1.000
_cell.length_b   1.000
_cell.length_c   1.000
_cell.angle_alpha   90.00
_cell.angle_beta   90.00
_cell.angle_gamma   90.00
#
_symmetry.space_group_name_H-M   'P 1'
#
loop_
_entity.id
_entity.type
_entity.pdbx_description
1 polymer ?
#
loop_
_entity_poly.entity_id
_entity_poly.type
_entity_poly.pdbx_seq_one_letter_code
_entity_poly.pdbx_strand_id
1 'polypeptide(L)' 'DERCHGPMDTEENRGEFPEGFNWDCCGGDALSEGCETGQHATGGKFKKRR' A
#
# COMPACT_ATOMS: atom_id res chain seq x y z
N ASP A 1 -3.54 5.74 5.63
CA ASP A 1 -3.68 7.00 6.38
C ASP A 1 -2.96 8.11 5.61
N GLU A 2 -3.69 9.15 5.20
CA GLU A 2 -3.15 10.25 4.38
C GLU A 2 -2.08 11.08 5.11
N ARG A 3 -1.99 10.99 6.44
CA ARG A 3 -0.92 11.64 7.21
C ARG A 3 0.40 10.88 7.13
N CYS A 4 0.37 9.58 6.82
CA CYS A 4 1.56 8.78 6.56
C CYS A 4 1.90 8.65 5.06
N HIS A 5 0.89 8.63 4.18
CA HIS A 5 1.06 8.36 2.75
C HIS A 5 0.85 9.59 1.86
N GLY A 6 0.54 10.76 2.45
CA GLY A 6 0.15 11.95 1.70
C GLY A 6 -1.33 11.94 1.31
N PRO A 7 -1.83 13.07 0.79
CA PRO A 7 -3.22 13.19 0.34
C PRO A 7 -3.44 12.30 -0.88
N MET A 8 -4.36 11.34 -0.75
CA MET A 8 -4.71 10.42 -1.83
C MET A 8 -5.75 11.08 -2.74
N ASP A 9 -6.67 11.84 -2.14
CA ASP A 9 -7.79 12.49 -2.84
C ASP A 9 -7.48 13.96 -3.18
N THR A 10 -6.62 14.19 -4.17
CA THR A 10 -6.33 15.53 -4.70
C THR A 10 -6.91 15.69 -6.12
N GLU A 11 -7.19 16.93 -6.52
CA GLU A 11 -7.67 17.22 -7.89
C GLU A 11 -6.64 16.82 -8.96
N GLU A 12 -5.35 17.00 -8.65
CA GLU A 12 -4.24 16.55 -9.50
C GLU A 12 -4.24 15.03 -9.67
N ASN A 13 -4.31 14.27 -8.56
CA ASN A 13 -4.35 12.80 -8.62
C ASN A 13 -5.56 12.29 -9.40
N ARG A 14 -6.73 12.94 -9.27
CA ARG A 14 -7.94 12.60 -10.03
C ARG A 14 -7.80 12.89 -11.53
N GLY A 15 -7.00 13.89 -11.91
CA GLY A 15 -6.71 14.21 -13.30
C GLY A 15 -5.67 13.27 -13.92
N GLU A 16 -4.61 12.96 -13.18
CA GLU A 16 -3.52 12.08 -13.64
C GLU A 16 -3.90 10.59 -13.61
N PHE A 17 -4.71 10.18 -12.63
CA PHE A 17 -5.16 8.81 -12.42
C PHE A 17 -6.70 8.74 -12.36
N PRO A 18 -7.39 8.98 -13.49
CA PRO A 18 -8.86 9.00 -13.53
C PRO A 18 -9.48 7.62 -13.22
N GLU A 19 -8.71 6.54 -13.43
CA GLU A 19 -9.09 5.17 -13.09
C GLU A 19 -8.75 4.76 -11.65
N GLY A 20 -8.08 5.64 -10.89
CA GLY A 20 -7.64 5.40 -9.51
C GLY A 20 -6.23 4.79 -9.42
N PHE A 21 -5.84 4.41 -8.21
CA PHE A 21 -4.55 3.78 -7.93
C PHE A 21 -4.68 2.26 -7.91
N ASN A 22 -3.87 1.58 -8.73
CA ASN A 22 -3.78 0.12 -8.77
C ASN A 22 -2.48 -0.38 -8.14
N TRP A 23 -2.55 -1.51 -7.45
CA TRP A 23 -1.39 -2.20 -6.91
C TRP A 23 -0.62 -2.92 -8.03
N ASP A 24 0.68 -2.74 -8.13
CA ASP A 24 1.51 -3.42 -9.16
C ASP A 24 1.50 -4.96 -9.05
N CYS A 25 1.22 -5.52 -7.87
CA CYS A 25 1.25 -6.97 -7.66
C CYS A 25 0.03 -7.70 -8.25
N CYS A 26 -1.16 -7.11 -8.25
CA CYS A 26 -2.39 -7.74 -8.78
C CYS A 26 -3.22 -6.86 -9.70
N GLY A 27 -2.86 -5.59 -9.89
CA GLY A 27 -3.69 -4.60 -10.56
C GLY A 27 -4.97 -4.23 -9.80
N GLY A 28 -5.17 -4.75 -8.58
CA GLY A 28 -6.32 -4.40 -7.74
C GLY A 28 -6.28 -2.95 -7.31
N ASP A 29 -7.42 -2.34 -7.08
CA ASP A 29 -7.53 -0.97 -6.60
C ASP A 29 -7.40 -0.89 -5.06
N ALA A 30 -7.50 0.32 -4.50
CA ALA A 30 -7.42 0.55 -3.06
C ALA A 30 -8.53 -0.16 -2.25
N LEU A 31 -9.65 -0.54 -2.88
CA LEU A 31 -10.75 -1.28 -2.23
C LEU A 31 -10.65 -2.80 -2.42
N SER A 32 -9.75 -3.28 -3.27
CA SER A 32 -9.54 -4.70 -3.51
C SER A 32 -8.88 -5.38 -2.31
N GLU A 33 -9.22 -6.65 -2.08
CA GLU A 33 -8.53 -7.47 -1.09
C GLU A 33 -7.07 -7.74 -1.51
N GLY A 34 -6.18 -7.88 -0.53
CA GLY A 34 -4.77 -8.19 -0.79
C GLY A 34 -4.62 -9.54 -1.52
N CYS A 35 -3.85 -9.55 -2.61
CA CYS A 35 -3.60 -10.76 -3.41
C CYS A 35 -2.44 -11.63 -2.87
N GLU A 36 -1.56 -11.03 -2.07
CA GLU A 36 -0.38 -11.69 -1.51
C GLU A 36 -0.53 -11.87 -0.01
N THR A 37 -0.17 -13.06 0.46
CA THR A 37 -0.16 -13.39 1.89
C THR A 37 1.23 -13.83 2.31
N GLY A 38 1.73 -13.31 3.43
CA GLY A 38 3.04 -13.66 3.95
C GLY A 38 3.17 -13.34 5.44
N GLN A 39 4.22 -13.85 6.07
CA GLN A 39 4.52 -13.47 7.44
C GLN A 39 4.97 -12.00 7.48
N HIS A 40 4.33 -11.19 8.32
CA HIS A 40 4.78 -9.80 8.53
C HIS A 40 6.24 -9.79 9.01
N ALA A 41 7.13 -9.30 8.15
CA ALA A 41 8.53 -9.10 8.51
C ALA A 41 8.64 -7.81 9.33
N THR A 42 8.52 -7.93 10.65
CA THR A 42 8.99 -6.86 11.55
C THR A 42 10.49 -6.71 11.33
N GLY A 43 10.95 -5.65 10.66
CA GLY A 43 12.37 -5.32 10.47
C GLY A 43 13.15 -5.05 11.77
N GLY A 44 12.68 -5.54 12.91
CA GLY A 44 13.39 -5.53 14.18
C GLY A 44 14.40 -6.67 14.19
N LYS A 45 15.68 -6.33 14.31
CA LYS A 45 16.81 -7.27 14.47
C LYS A 45 16.38 -8.45 15.34
N PHE A 46 16.37 -9.66 14.78
CA PHE A 46 16.14 -10.89 15.55
C PHE A 46 17.10 -10.90 16.75
N LYS A 47 16.59 -10.66 17.96
CA LYS A 47 17.38 -10.85 19.18
C LYS A 47 17.67 -12.34 19.26
N LYS A 48 18.91 -12.75 18.98
CA LYS A 48 19.40 -14.11 19.25
C LYS A 48 19.06 -14.44 20.70
N ARG A 49 18.14 -15.38 20.92
CA ARG A 49 17.91 -15.97 22.24
C ARG A 49 19.13 -16.85 22.51
N ARG A 50 19.90 -16.48 23.54
CA ARG A 50 20.98 -17.29 24.13
C ARG A 50 20.40 -18.15 25.23
#